data_AF-A0AAN9JLV6-F1
#
_entry.id   AF-A0AAN9JLV6-F1
#
_cell.length_a   1.000
_cell.length_b   1.000
_cell.length_c   1.000
_cell.angle_alpha   90.00
_cell.angle_beta   90.00
_cell.angle_gamma   90.00
#
_symmetry.space_group_name_H-M   'P 1'
#
loop_
_entity.id
_entity.type
_entity.pdbx_description
1 polymer ?
#
loop_
_entity_poly.entity_id
_entity_poly.type
_entity_poly.pdbx_seq_one_letter_code
_entity_poly.pdbx_strand_id
1 'polypeptide(L)'
;MMWSLCIICHAAKEIWQALFLESLISKQFVVWCNICYSLLFYILVKWYSESVEMVAMRFHQYQVVGRALPTENDEHPKIYRMKLWATNEVRAKSKFWYFLRKLKKVKKSNGQVLAINEIFEKNPTKINNYGIWLRYQSRTGYHNMYKEYRDTTLNGAVEQMYNEMGSRHRVRFPCIQIIKTATVPAKLCKRESTKQFHDSKIKFPLVFKKVRPPTRKLKTTFKASRPNLFM
;
A
#
# COMPACT_ATOMS: atom_id res chain seq x y z
N MET A 1 13.19 -19.49 20.62
CA MET A 1 13.22 -19.63 19.14
C MET A 1 14.01 -20.83 18.65
N MET A 2 15.03 -21.32 19.37
CA MET A 2 15.82 -22.50 18.94
C MET A 2 15.22 -23.86 19.34
N TRP A 3 14.37 -23.89 20.37
CA TRP A 3 13.77 -25.14 20.89
C TRP A 3 12.57 -25.65 20.06
N SER A 4 11.86 -24.76 19.38
CA SER A 4 10.68 -25.11 18.58
C SER A 4 11.04 -25.70 17.21
N LEU A 5 12.26 -25.45 16.73
CA LEU A 5 12.80 -26.01 15.47
C LEU A 5 13.26 -27.46 15.64
N CYS A 6 13.72 -27.86 16.84
CA CYS A 6 14.21 -29.22 17.09
C CYS A 6 13.09 -30.28 17.06
N ILE A 7 11.91 -29.97 17.59
CA ILE A 7 10.77 -30.90 17.66
C ILE A 7 10.20 -31.18 16.26
N ILE A 8 10.19 -30.17 15.38
CA ILE A 8 9.72 -30.30 14.00
C ILE A 8 10.70 -31.15 13.17
N CYS A 9 11.99 -31.06 13.45
CA CYS A 9 13.02 -31.84 12.75
C CYS A 9 13.02 -33.32 13.16
N HIS A 10 12.70 -33.63 14.42
CA HIS A 10 12.62 -35.01 14.90
C HIS A 10 11.38 -35.75 14.36
N ALA A 11 10.22 -35.07 14.30
CA ALA A 11 9.00 -35.63 13.72
C ALA A 11 9.10 -35.87 12.21
N ALA A 12 9.87 -35.05 11.48
CA ALA A 12 10.08 -35.24 10.04
C ALA A 12 10.94 -36.48 9.69
N LYS A 13 11.79 -36.94 10.63
CA LYS A 13 12.67 -38.09 10.43
C LYS A 13 11.94 -39.43 10.55
N GLU A 14 10.98 -39.53 11.48
CA GLU A 14 10.18 -40.75 11.67
C GLU A 14 9.19 -40.99 10.52
N ILE A 15 8.64 -39.91 9.93
CA ILE A 15 7.75 -39.99 8.77
C ILE A 15 8.52 -40.44 7.51
N TRP A 16 9.81 -40.07 7.39
CA TRP A 16 10.65 -40.47 6.26
C TRP A 16 11.09 -41.95 6.32
N GLN A 17 11.31 -42.50 7.52
CA GLN A 17 11.65 -43.92 7.69
C GLN A 17 10.46 -44.86 7.44
N ALA A 18 9.23 -44.43 7.71
CA ALA A 18 8.02 -45.21 7.44
C ALA A 18 7.71 -45.36 5.93
N LEU A 19 8.27 -44.48 5.09
CA LEU A 19 8.00 -44.45 3.65
C LEU A 19 9.03 -45.22 2.80
N PHE A 20 10.02 -45.89 3.40
CA PHE A 20 11.10 -46.56 2.66
C PHE A 20 10.88 -48.07 2.44
N LEU A 21 9.76 -48.66 2.89
CA LEU A 21 9.56 -50.12 2.82
C LEU A 21 8.46 -50.62 1.86
N GLU A 22 7.88 -49.77 1.02
CA GLU A 22 6.98 -50.21 -0.06
C GLU A 22 7.41 -49.61 -1.39
N SER A 23 8.56 -50.08 -1.88
CA SER A 23 8.94 -49.96 -3.28
C SER A 23 8.23 -51.04 -4.08
N LEU A 24 7.03 -50.76 -4.61
CA LEU A 24 6.52 -51.32 -5.86
C LEU A 24 5.16 -50.70 -6.19
N ILE A 25 4.95 -50.39 -7.48
CA ILE A 25 3.69 -49.96 -8.15
C ILE A 25 3.56 -48.45 -8.46
N SER A 26 4.11 -48.13 -9.65
CA SER A 26 3.60 -47.26 -10.73
C SER A 26 2.84 -45.95 -10.43
N LYS A 27 3.43 -44.85 -10.93
CA LYS A 27 2.82 -43.68 -11.62
C LYS A 27 1.68 -42.87 -10.96
N GLN A 28 1.19 -43.20 -9.77
CA GLN A 28 0.18 -42.39 -9.06
C GLN A 28 0.82 -41.35 -8.11
N PHE A 29 2.07 -41.57 -7.68
CA PHE A 29 2.72 -40.83 -6.59
C PHE A 29 3.19 -39.40 -6.96
N VAL A 30 3.55 -39.19 -8.24
CA VAL A 30 4.05 -37.88 -8.71
C VAL A 30 2.95 -36.81 -8.74
N VAL A 31 1.70 -37.22 -8.95
CA VAL A 31 0.54 -36.31 -8.96
C VAL A 31 0.19 -35.87 -7.53
N TRP A 32 0.22 -36.80 -6.57
CA TRP A 32 -0.06 -36.51 -5.16
C TRP A 32 1.03 -35.65 -4.49
N CYS A 33 2.30 -35.86 -4.85
CA CYS A 33 3.41 -35.05 -4.33
C CYS A 33 3.32 -33.58 -4.82
N ASN A 34 2.98 -33.35 -6.10
CA ASN A 34 2.81 -32.00 -6.63
C ASN A 34 1.59 -31.26 -6.06
N ILE A 35 0.49 -31.98 -5.77
CA ILE A 35 -0.70 -31.37 -5.14
C ILE A 35 -0.41 -30.96 -3.69
N CYS A 36 0.31 -31.80 -2.93
CA CYS A 36 0.71 -31.47 -1.54
C CYS A 36 1.68 -30.27 -1.49
N TYR A 37 2.67 -30.20 -2.37
CA TYR A 37 3.58 -29.05 -2.44
C TYR A 37 2.88 -27.77 -2.89
N SER A 38 1.95 -27.86 -3.85
CA SER A 38 1.14 -26.72 -4.31
C SER A 38 0.23 -26.20 -3.19
N LEU A 39 -0.44 -27.09 -2.45
CA LEU A 39 -1.28 -26.69 -1.31
C LEU A 39 -0.44 -26.07 -0.18
N LEU A 40 0.70 -26.66 0.18
CA LEU A 40 1.59 -26.11 1.21
C LEU A 40 2.15 -24.74 0.81
N PHE A 41 2.52 -24.56 -0.45
CA PHE A 41 2.95 -23.27 -0.98
C PHE A 41 1.81 -22.25 -0.97
N TYR A 42 0.59 -22.65 -1.36
CA TYR A 42 -0.58 -21.77 -1.32
C TYR A 42 -0.96 -21.37 0.10
N ILE A 43 -0.88 -22.30 1.06
CA ILE A 43 -1.15 -22.05 2.48
C ILE A 43 -0.07 -21.14 3.07
N LEU A 44 1.22 -21.35 2.75
CA LEU A 44 2.32 -20.48 3.20
C LEU A 44 2.22 -19.07 2.61
N VAL A 45 1.91 -18.93 1.33
CA VAL A 45 1.71 -17.63 0.67
C VAL A 45 0.48 -16.91 1.24
N LYS A 46 -0.62 -17.62 1.47
CA LYS A 46 -1.84 -17.05 2.06
C LYS A 46 -1.62 -16.61 3.52
N TRP A 47 -0.86 -17.39 4.30
CA TRP A 47 -0.52 -17.06 5.69
C TRP A 47 0.48 -15.89 5.79
N TYR A 48 1.41 -15.75 4.83
CA TYR A 48 2.27 -14.57 4.71
C TYR A 48 1.47 -13.33 4.28
N SER A 49 0.43 -13.48 3.46
CA SER A 49 -0.44 -12.37 3.04
C SER A 49 -1.32 -11.82 4.19
N GLU A 50 -1.85 -12.68 5.06
CA GLU A 50 -2.75 -12.27 6.16
C GLU A 50 -2.03 -11.58 7.33
N SER A 51 -0.73 -11.79 7.52
CA SER A 51 0.03 -11.22 8.64
C SER A 51 0.52 -9.77 8.43
N VAL A 52 0.42 -9.24 7.21
CA VAL A 52 0.87 -7.88 6.84
C VAL A 52 -0.29 -6.86 6.82
N GLU A 53 -1.51 -7.29 7.12
CA GLU A 53 -2.75 -6.50 7.00
C GLU A 53 -2.96 -5.40 8.07
N MET A 54 -1.93 -5.03 8.83
CA MET A 54 -2.04 -3.98 9.86
C MET A 54 -1.83 -2.56 9.31
N VAL A 55 -1.31 -2.42 8.08
CA VAL A 55 -1.21 -1.14 7.35
C VAL A 55 -1.76 -1.34 5.94
N ALA A 56 -3.02 -1.77 5.83
CA ALA A 56 -3.71 -1.86 4.55
C ALA A 56 -3.79 -0.45 3.94
N MET A 57 -2.99 -0.19 2.90
CA MET A 57 -3.02 1.09 2.19
C MET A 57 -4.40 1.29 1.59
N ARG A 58 -5.11 2.33 2.02
CA ARG A 58 -6.50 2.57 1.57
C ARG A 58 -6.60 3.10 0.14
N PHE A 59 -5.51 3.61 -0.40
CA PHE A 59 -5.47 4.24 -1.71
C PHE A 59 -4.44 3.57 -2.62
N HIS A 60 -4.90 3.25 -3.82
CA HIS A 60 -4.10 2.68 -4.89
C HIS A 60 -3.87 3.71 -5.98
N GLN A 61 -2.70 3.66 -6.59
CA GLN A 61 -2.39 4.50 -7.73
C GLN A 61 -2.88 3.83 -9.01
N TYR A 62 -3.76 4.51 -9.73
CA TYR A 62 -4.26 4.05 -11.02
C TYR A 62 -3.77 4.97 -12.14
N GLN A 63 -3.37 4.34 -13.24
CA GLN A 63 -3.20 4.96 -14.53
C GLN A 63 -4.45 4.68 -15.36
N VAL A 64 -5.28 5.70 -15.53
CA VAL A 64 -6.48 5.62 -16.37
C VAL A 64 -6.18 6.25 -17.71
N VAL A 65 -6.46 5.49 -18.78
CA VAL A 65 -6.32 5.92 -20.17
C VAL A 65 -7.70 5.94 -20.81
N GLY A 66 -8.05 7.03 -21.48
CA GLY A 66 -9.34 7.15 -22.16
C GLY A 66 -9.29 8.17 -23.30
N ARG A 67 -10.28 8.08 -24.18
CA ARG A 67 -10.43 8.93 -25.37
C ARG A 67 -11.88 9.35 -25.55
N ALA A 68 -12.13 10.35 -26.41
CA ALA A 68 -13.47 10.59 -26.94
C ALA A 68 -13.86 9.43 -27.86
N LEU A 69 -15.16 9.22 -28.06
CA LEU A 69 -15.64 8.30 -29.08
C LEU A 69 -15.25 8.86 -30.46
N PRO A 70 -14.69 8.02 -31.36
CA PRO A 70 -14.47 8.42 -32.74
C PRO A 70 -15.77 8.87 -33.40
N THR A 71 -15.69 9.93 -34.19
CA THR A 71 -16.80 10.46 -35.00
C THR A 71 -16.33 10.59 -36.44
N GLU A 72 -17.24 10.68 -37.41
CA GLU A 72 -16.88 10.83 -38.84
C GLU A 72 -15.94 12.03 -39.09
N ASN A 73 -16.06 13.09 -38.28
CA ASN A 73 -15.20 14.28 -38.37
C ASN A 73 -13.83 14.12 -37.69
N ASP A 74 -13.67 13.14 -36.78
CA ASP A 74 -12.43 12.87 -36.04
C ASP A 74 -12.31 11.37 -35.77
N GLU A 75 -11.72 10.67 -36.74
CA GLU A 75 -11.53 9.22 -36.72
C GLU A 75 -10.52 8.78 -35.66
N HIS A 76 -9.59 9.67 -35.29
CA HIS A 76 -8.47 9.37 -34.40
C HIS A 76 -8.38 10.37 -33.24
N PRO A 77 -9.35 10.34 -32.32
CA PRO A 77 -9.39 11.27 -31.21
C PRO A 77 -8.20 11.07 -30.27
N LYS A 78 -7.69 12.19 -29.75
CA LYS A 78 -6.52 12.21 -28.85
C LYS A 78 -6.74 11.36 -27.60
N ILE A 79 -5.75 10.52 -27.29
CA ILE A 79 -5.76 9.66 -26.11
C ILE A 79 -5.23 10.45 -24.90
N TYR A 80 -5.99 10.44 -23.82
CA TYR A 80 -5.62 11.07 -22.55
C TYR A 80 -5.24 10.02 -21.52
N ARG A 81 -4.16 10.30 -20.79
CA ARG A 81 -3.67 9.47 -19.69
C ARG A 81 -3.58 10.30 -18.41
N MET A 82 -4.08 9.75 -17.31
CA MET A 82 -4.03 10.39 -16.00
C MET A 82 -3.57 9.40 -14.93
N LYS A 83 -2.66 9.85 -14.07
CA LYS A 83 -2.34 9.16 -12.81
C LYS A 83 -3.21 9.75 -11.71
N LEU A 84 -3.92 8.89 -10.99
CA LEU A 84 -4.82 9.30 -9.92
C LEU A 84 -4.81 8.28 -8.78
N TRP A 85 -5.27 8.70 -7.60
CA TRP A 85 -5.40 7.83 -6.44
C TRP A 85 -6.88 7.59 -6.13
N ALA A 86 -7.22 6.32 -5.97
CA ALA A 86 -8.57 5.88 -5.62
C ALA A 86 -8.51 4.61 -4.79
N THR A 87 -9.61 4.31 -4.09
CA THR A 87 -9.72 3.06 -3.31
C THR A 87 -9.91 1.86 -4.22
N ASN A 88 -10.63 2.03 -5.34
CA ASN A 88 -11.01 0.97 -6.26
C ASN A 88 -11.02 1.53 -7.70
N GLU A 89 -10.99 0.63 -8.69
CA GLU A 89 -11.06 0.93 -10.11
C GLU A 89 -12.30 1.77 -10.51
N VAL A 90 -13.47 1.49 -9.91
CA VAL A 90 -14.71 2.22 -10.20
C VAL A 90 -14.61 3.69 -9.77
N ARG A 91 -14.00 3.94 -8.61
CA ARG A 91 -13.75 5.30 -8.10
C ARG A 91 -12.69 6.00 -8.94
N ALA A 92 -11.71 5.26 -9.46
CA ALA A 92 -10.74 5.76 -10.43
C ALA A 92 -11.41 6.25 -11.73
N LYS A 93 -12.30 5.44 -12.33
CA LYS A 93 -13.13 5.84 -13.49
C LYS A 93 -13.89 7.13 -13.24
N SER A 94 -14.56 7.23 -12.09
CA SER A 94 -15.35 8.41 -11.73
C SER A 94 -14.49 9.68 -11.63
N LYS A 95 -13.34 9.61 -10.93
CA LYS A 95 -12.39 10.74 -10.84
C LYS A 95 -11.84 11.14 -12.21
N PHE A 96 -11.50 10.17 -13.05
CA PHE A 96 -11.01 10.42 -14.40
C PHE A 96 -12.00 11.25 -15.23
N TRP A 97 -13.29 10.85 -15.23
CA TRP A 97 -14.34 11.59 -15.94
C TRP A 97 -14.57 12.99 -15.38
N TYR A 98 -14.45 13.18 -14.05
CA TYR A 98 -14.53 14.50 -13.44
C TYR A 98 -13.47 15.45 -14.02
N PHE A 99 -12.21 15.00 -14.10
CA PHE A 99 -11.12 15.83 -14.61
C PHE A 99 -11.20 16.04 -16.13
N LEU A 100 -11.51 15.00 -16.93
CA LEU A 100 -11.68 15.16 -18.37
C LEU A 100 -12.80 16.14 -18.72
N ARG A 101 -13.93 16.09 -18.00
CA ARG A 101 -15.02 17.05 -18.19
C ARG A 101 -14.59 18.48 -17.89
N LYS A 102 -13.79 18.71 -16.84
CA LYS A 102 -13.30 20.05 -16.50
C LYS A 102 -12.24 20.56 -17.46
N LEU A 103 -11.28 19.72 -17.86
CA LEU A 103 -10.10 20.13 -18.64
C LEU A 103 -10.33 20.11 -20.16
N LYS A 104 -11.04 19.10 -20.66
CA LYS A 104 -11.21 18.84 -22.10
C LYS A 104 -12.67 18.78 -22.55
N LYS A 105 -13.63 19.07 -21.66
CA LYS A 105 -15.08 19.10 -21.94
C LYS A 105 -15.66 17.78 -22.46
N VAL A 106 -14.93 16.66 -22.34
CA VAL A 106 -15.41 15.33 -22.72
C VAL A 106 -16.31 14.77 -21.62
N LYS A 107 -17.51 14.31 -22.00
CA LYS A 107 -18.48 13.66 -21.11
C LYS A 107 -18.29 12.13 -21.14
N LYS A 108 -18.73 11.44 -20.09
CA LYS A 108 -18.74 9.98 -20.01
C LYS A 108 -19.54 9.33 -21.14
N SER A 109 -20.62 9.96 -21.60
CA SER A 109 -21.47 9.46 -22.69
C SER A 109 -20.74 9.43 -24.04
N ASN A 110 -19.86 10.42 -24.27
CA ASN A 110 -19.20 10.63 -25.56
C ASN A 110 -17.74 10.19 -25.51
N GLY A 111 -17.38 9.35 -24.55
CA GLY A 111 -15.99 8.94 -24.34
C GLY A 111 -15.91 7.51 -23.83
N GLN A 112 -14.78 6.89 -24.11
CA GLN A 112 -14.49 5.51 -23.76
C GLN A 112 -13.21 5.45 -22.91
N VAL A 113 -13.24 4.62 -21.87
CA VAL A 113 -12.03 4.25 -21.14
C VAL A 113 -11.38 3.08 -21.87
N LEU A 114 -10.10 3.23 -22.22
CA LEU A 114 -9.34 2.22 -22.95
C LEU A 114 -8.73 1.19 -21.99
N ALA A 115 -8.05 1.68 -20.94
CA ALA A 115 -7.36 0.83 -19.99
C ALA A 115 -7.29 1.48 -18.61
N ILE A 116 -7.30 0.65 -17.58
CA ILE A 116 -7.04 1.07 -16.21
C ILE A 116 -6.00 0.12 -15.64
N ASN A 117 -4.82 0.68 -15.42
CA ASN A 117 -3.69 -0.08 -14.92
C ASN A 117 -3.41 0.39 -13.50
N GLU A 118 -3.33 -0.56 -12.58
CA GLU A 118 -2.82 -0.25 -11.25
C GLU A 118 -1.30 -0.13 -11.31
N ILE A 119 -0.75 0.89 -10.64
CA ILE A 119 0.69 1.13 -10.56
C ILE A 119 1.16 0.69 -9.17
N PHE A 120 2.15 -0.19 -9.17
CA PHE A 120 2.90 -0.57 -7.99
C PHE A 120 4.27 0.10 -7.98
N GLU A 121 4.79 0.34 -6.77
CA GLU A 121 6.11 0.89 -6.58
C GLU A 121 7.18 -0.16 -6.92
N LYS A 122 8.30 0.27 -7.51
CA LYS A 122 9.36 -0.67 -7.93
C LYS A 122 10.08 -1.29 -6.74
N ASN A 123 10.34 -0.49 -5.70
CA ASN A 123 11.14 -0.88 -4.54
C ASN A 123 10.44 -0.47 -3.25
N PRO A 124 9.51 -1.28 -2.71
CA PRO A 124 8.77 -0.94 -1.48
C PRO A 124 9.63 -1.03 -0.21
N THR A 125 10.86 -1.52 -0.29
CA THR A 125 11.76 -1.66 0.87
C THR A 125 12.59 -0.40 1.16
N LYS A 126 12.72 0.49 0.17
CA LYS A 126 13.54 1.70 0.30
C LYS A 126 12.68 2.89 0.69
N ILE A 127 13.14 3.65 1.67
CA ILE A 127 12.48 4.89 2.10
C ILE A 127 12.89 6.01 1.16
N ASN A 128 11.90 6.69 0.59
CA ASN A 128 12.08 7.85 -0.28
C ASN A 128 11.35 9.07 0.29
N ASN A 129 11.75 10.26 -0.16
CA ASN A 129 11.01 11.47 0.11
C ASN A 129 10.12 11.79 -1.10
N TYR A 130 8.85 12.07 -0.84
CA TYR A 130 7.85 12.36 -1.86
C TYR A 130 7.35 13.80 -1.70
N GLY A 131 7.47 14.58 -2.77
CA GLY A 131 6.85 15.89 -2.91
C GLY A 131 5.47 15.76 -3.53
N ILE A 132 4.45 16.30 -2.87
CA ILE A 132 3.06 16.30 -3.31
C ILE A 132 2.61 17.75 -3.50
N TRP A 133 2.26 18.09 -4.74
CA TRP A 133 1.58 19.34 -5.07
C TRP A 133 0.09 19.07 -5.10
N LEU A 134 -0.64 19.74 -4.23
CA LEU A 134 -2.06 19.56 -4.07
C LEU A 134 -2.78 20.91 -4.13
N ARG A 135 -4.01 20.85 -4.63
CA ARG A 135 -5.00 21.91 -4.50
C ARG A 135 -6.10 21.40 -3.62
N TYR A 136 -6.50 22.18 -2.64
CA TYR A 136 -7.62 21.83 -1.79
C TYR A 136 -8.66 22.95 -1.75
N GLN A 137 -9.90 22.55 -1.54
CA GLN A 137 -11.02 23.46 -1.33
C GLN A 137 -11.16 23.76 0.17
N SER A 138 -11.02 25.02 0.54
CA SER A 138 -11.42 25.57 1.84
C SER A 138 -12.89 26.02 1.80
N ARG A 139 -13.38 26.58 2.91
CA ARG A 139 -14.73 27.18 2.95
C ARG A 139 -14.85 28.39 2.02
N THR A 140 -13.76 29.12 1.82
CA THR A 140 -13.73 30.36 1.04
C THR A 140 -13.42 30.11 -0.43
N GLY A 141 -12.54 29.14 -0.75
CA GLY A 141 -12.09 28.95 -2.12
C GLY A 141 -11.06 27.84 -2.29
N TYR A 142 -10.31 27.88 -3.39
CA TYR A 142 -9.27 26.89 -3.69
C TYR A 142 -7.88 27.44 -3.34
N HIS A 143 -7.09 26.65 -2.63
CA HIS A 143 -5.72 26.99 -2.29
C HIS A 143 -4.76 25.91 -2.79
N ASN A 144 -3.64 26.35 -3.37
CA ASN A 144 -2.55 25.46 -3.78
C ASN A 144 -1.58 25.29 -2.61
N MET A 145 -1.05 24.08 -2.48
CA MET A 145 -0.16 23.71 -1.38
C MET A 145 0.86 22.70 -1.88
N TYR A 146 2.04 22.76 -1.28
CA TYR A 146 3.11 21.80 -1.49
C TYR A 146 3.47 21.15 -0.16
N LYS A 147 3.46 19.83 -0.09
CA LYS A 147 3.88 19.08 1.11
C LYS A 147 4.88 17.99 0.73
N GLU A 148 5.72 17.64 1.70
CA GLU A 148 6.73 16.60 1.57
C GLU A 148 6.47 15.54 2.63
N TYR A 149 6.52 14.28 2.24
CA TYR A 149 6.36 13.14 3.14
C TYR A 149 7.51 12.17 2.95
N ARG A 150 7.88 11.46 4.01
CA ARG A 150 8.89 10.40 3.98
C ARG A 150 8.19 9.07 4.19
N ASP A 151 8.23 8.21 3.18
CA ASP A 151 7.57 6.91 3.22
C ASP A 151 8.31 5.92 2.31
N THR A 152 7.96 4.64 2.44
CA THR A 152 8.41 3.55 1.57
C THR A 152 7.74 3.63 0.20
N THR A 153 6.45 3.96 0.16
CA THR A 153 5.65 3.99 -1.07
C THR A 153 4.98 5.33 -1.30
N LEU A 154 4.68 5.64 -2.56
CA LEU A 154 3.93 6.84 -2.92
C LEU A 154 2.46 6.78 -2.42
N ASN A 155 1.89 5.58 -2.34
CA ASN A 155 0.53 5.37 -1.84
C ASN A 155 0.43 5.69 -0.34
N GLY A 156 1.39 5.24 0.46
CA GLY A 156 1.48 5.57 1.88
C GLY A 156 1.67 7.08 2.10
N ALA A 157 2.51 7.73 1.30
CA ALA A 157 2.69 9.18 1.35
C ALA A 157 1.39 9.96 1.06
N VAL A 158 0.58 9.49 0.11
CA VAL A 158 -0.74 10.07 -0.20
C VAL A 158 -1.74 9.83 0.93
N GLU A 159 -1.71 8.67 1.58
CA GLU A 159 -2.56 8.38 2.74
C GLU A 159 -2.20 9.27 3.94
N GLN A 160 -0.91 9.43 4.26
CA GLN A 160 -0.44 10.38 5.27
C GLN A 160 -0.92 11.81 4.96
N MET A 161 -0.85 12.20 3.69
CA MET A 161 -1.36 13.50 3.24
C MET A 161 -2.85 13.67 3.48
N TYR A 162 -3.66 12.66 3.16
CA TYR A 162 -5.10 12.71 3.39
C TYR A 162 -5.45 12.84 4.88
N ASN A 163 -4.76 12.09 5.75
CA ASN A 163 -4.95 12.16 7.20
C ASN A 163 -4.55 13.54 7.75
N GLU A 164 -3.41 14.07 7.31
CA GLU A 164 -2.93 15.39 7.71
C GLU A 164 -3.89 16.51 7.27
N MET A 165 -4.38 16.47 6.03
CA MET A 165 -5.32 17.46 5.51
C MET A 165 -6.67 17.42 6.23
N GLY A 166 -7.12 16.22 6.61
CA GLY A 166 -8.32 16.04 7.43
C GLY A 166 -8.15 16.63 8.83
N SER A 167 -6.97 16.47 9.44
CA SER A 167 -6.68 16.98 10.79
C SER A 167 -6.45 18.50 10.81
N ARG A 168 -5.45 19.00 10.06
CA ARG A 168 -5.00 20.39 10.14
C ARG A 168 -5.96 21.37 9.47
N HIS A 169 -6.49 21.01 8.31
CA HIS A 169 -7.30 21.91 7.49
C HIS A 169 -8.78 21.52 7.44
N ARG A 170 -9.19 20.44 8.12
CA ARG A 170 -10.57 19.92 8.15
C ARG A 170 -11.13 19.65 6.75
N VAL A 171 -10.27 19.19 5.83
CA VAL A 171 -10.63 18.97 4.43
C VAL A 171 -11.09 17.53 4.21
N ARG A 172 -12.20 17.35 3.50
CA ARG A 172 -12.71 16.03 3.09
C ARG A 172 -12.00 15.51 1.84
N PHE A 173 -11.96 14.20 1.63
CA PHE A 173 -11.28 13.58 0.48
C PHE A 173 -11.69 14.12 -0.90
N PRO A 174 -12.98 14.38 -1.20
CA PRO A 174 -13.39 14.90 -2.52
C PRO A 174 -12.87 16.33 -2.80
N CYS A 175 -12.55 17.08 -1.75
CA CYS A 175 -12.12 18.47 -1.82
C CYS A 175 -10.62 18.61 -2.10
N ILE A 176 -9.88 17.50 -2.21
CA ILE A 176 -8.43 17.49 -2.45
C ILE A 176 -8.15 16.97 -3.85
N GLN A 177 -7.37 17.73 -4.60
CA GLN A 177 -6.90 17.40 -5.94
C GLN A 177 -5.38 17.37 -5.93
N ILE A 178 -4.80 16.21 -6.22
CA ILE A 178 -3.35 16.08 -6.37
C ILE A 178 -3.02 16.48 -7.80
N ILE A 179 -2.14 17.47 -7.95
CA ILE A 179 -1.71 18.02 -9.24
C ILE A 179 -0.54 17.19 -9.78
N LYS A 180 0.47 17.00 -8.93
CA LYS A 180 1.70 16.29 -9.28
C LYS A 180 2.26 15.61 -8.04
N THR A 181 2.93 14.50 -8.26
CA THR A 181 3.81 13.86 -7.29
C THR A 181 5.19 13.65 -7.90
N ALA A 182 6.23 13.73 -7.07
CA ALA A 182 7.60 13.43 -7.49
C ALA A 182 8.40 12.89 -6.31
N THR A 183 9.36 12.01 -6.60
CA THR A 183 10.42 11.67 -5.65
C THR A 183 11.41 12.83 -5.58
N VAL A 184 11.72 13.28 -4.37
CA VAL A 184 12.61 14.41 -4.12
C VAL A 184 13.88 13.89 -3.45
N PRO A 185 15.08 14.18 -3.98
CA PRO A 185 16.32 13.79 -3.32
C PRO A 185 16.49 14.59 -2.02
N ALA A 186 17.16 14.01 -1.02
CA ALA A 186 17.29 14.59 0.33
C ALA A 186 17.84 16.03 0.36
N LYS A 187 18.73 16.38 -0.58
CA LYS A 187 19.30 17.73 -0.71
C LYS A 187 18.29 18.80 -1.15
N LEU A 188 17.24 18.41 -1.88
CA LEU A 188 16.25 19.34 -2.44
C LEU A 188 14.99 19.45 -1.58
N CYS A 189 14.87 18.65 -0.51
CA CYS A 189 13.76 18.75 0.43
C CYS A 189 13.77 20.12 1.13
N LYS A 190 12.62 20.78 1.16
CA LYS A 190 12.48 22.13 1.73
C LYS A 190 11.90 22.10 3.15
N ARG A 191 11.07 21.10 3.48
CA ARG A 191 10.32 21.03 4.74
C ARG A 191 11.19 20.57 5.91
N GLU A 192 11.19 21.33 7.00
CA GLU A 192 11.94 21.03 8.23
C GLU A 192 11.58 19.69 8.84
N SER A 193 10.28 19.35 8.85
CA SER A 193 9.76 18.07 9.33
C SER A 193 10.34 16.86 8.60
N THR A 194 10.74 17.01 7.34
CA THR A 194 11.37 15.94 6.56
C THR A 194 12.89 15.98 6.70
N LYS A 195 13.48 17.19 6.73
CA LYS A 195 14.92 17.41 6.88
C LYS A 195 15.49 16.81 8.16
N GLN A 196 14.74 16.86 9.27
CA GLN A 196 15.19 16.31 10.55
C GLN A 196 15.54 14.81 10.51
N PHE A 197 15.08 14.07 9.50
CA PHE A 197 15.30 12.62 9.36
C PHE A 197 16.42 12.24 8.38
N HIS A 198 17.18 13.20 7.87
CA HIS A 198 18.22 12.93 6.86
C HIS A 198 19.59 12.58 7.45
N ASP A 199 19.83 12.89 8.72
CA ASP A 199 21.10 12.53 9.37
C ASP A 199 21.14 11.02 9.68
N SER A 200 22.25 10.40 9.29
CA SER A 200 22.52 8.98 9.53
C SER A 200 22.76 8.65 11.02
N LYS A 201 23.15 9.64 11.83
CA LYS A 201 23.53 9.45 13.23
C LYS A 201 22.38 9.68 14.22
N ILE A 202 21.16 9.91 13.74
CA ILE A 202 20.01 10.21 14.60
C ILE A 202 19.68 9.02 15.49
N LYS A 203 19.49 9.29 16.77
CA LYS A 203 19.03 8.33 17.78
C LYS A 203 17.78 8.88 18.45
N PHE A 204 16.76 8.03 18.58
CA PHE A 204 15.52 8.38 19.29
C PHE A 204 15.46 7.58 20.59
N PRO A 205 15.63 8.21 21.77
CA PRO A 205 15.42 7.53 23.03
C PRO A 205 13.94 7.21 23.21
N LEU A 206 13.64 6.01 23.71
CA LEU A 206 12.28 5.62 24.07
C LEU A 206 11.95 6.12 25.47
N VAL A 207 11.47 7.36 25.58
CA VAL A 207 11.17 8.02 26.86
C VAL A 207 10.01 7.34 27.62
N PHE A 208 9.03 6.82 26.90
CA PHE A 208 7.84 6.20 27.49
C PHE A 208 7.43 4.95 26.71
N LYS A 209 7.39 3.80 27.39
CA LYS A 209 6.95 2.53 26.82
C LYS A 209 5.51 2.24 27.19
N LYS A 210 4.59 2.46 26.24
CA LYS A 210 3.19 2.03 26.41
C LYS A 210 3.11 0.51 26.43
N VAL A 211 2.82 -0.07 27.60
CA VAL A 211 2.64 -1.52 27.74
C VAL A 211 1.39 -1.96 26.96
N ARG A 212 1.60 -2.73 25.90
CA ARG A 212 0.54 -3.38 25.13
C ARG A 212 0.74 -4.89 25.22
N PRO A 213 -0.32 -5.67 25.53
CA PRO A 213 -0.20 -7.13 25.51
C PRO A 213 0.10 -7.58 24.06
N PRO A 214 1.03 -8.53 23.86
CA PRO A 214 1.44 -8.94 22.52
C PRO A 214 0.33 -9.69 21.77
N THR A 215 -0.59 -10.35 22.49
CA THR A 215 -1.78 -10.98 21.92
C THR A 215 -3.01 -10.65 22.75
N ARG A 216 -4.19 -10.68 22.12
CA ARG A 216 -5.47 -10.40 22.79
C ARG A 216 -5.76 -11.35 23.95
N LYS A 217 -5.30 -12.61 23.85
CA LYS A 217 -5.45 -13.64 24.89
C LYS A 217 -4.74 -13.25 26.20
N LEU A 218 -3.63 -12.51 26.11
CA LEU A 218 -2.82 -12.08 27.25
C LEU A 218 -3.27 -10.74 27.85
N LYS A 219 -4.40 -10.20 27.36
CA LYS A 219 -4.99 -8.96 27.89
C LYS A 219 -5.80 -9.31 29.14
N THR A 220 -5.30 -8.92 30.31
CA THR A 220 -6.01 -9.05 31.59
C THR A 220 -6.38 -7.68 32.14
N THR A 221 -7.50 -7.60 32.89
CA THR A 221 -7.94 -6.37 33.57
C THR A 221 -7.09 -6.08 34.80
N PHE A 222 -6.70 -7.13 35.53
CA PHE A 222 -5.89 -7.04 36.74
C PHE A 222 -4.54 -7.74 36.55
N LYS A 223 -3.51 -7.20 37.20
CA LYS A 223 -2.16 -7.77 37.28
C LYS A 223 -1.58 -7.52 38.67
N ALA A 224 -0.78 -8.46 39.15
CA ALA A 224 -0.20 -8.40 40.48
C ALA A 224 0.89 -7.31 40.60
N SER A 225 1.60 -7.00 39.52
CA SER A 225 2.67 -6.00 39.49
C SER A 225 2.30 -4.77 38.66
N ARG A 226 2.74 -3.59 39.13
CA ARG A 226 2.62 -2.34 38.39
C ARG A 226 3.56 -2.34 37.18
N PRO A 227 3.13 -1.85 36.01
CA PRO A 227 4.00 -1.77 34.85
C PRO A 227 5.08 -0.69 35.05
N ASN A 228 6.33 -0.99 34.68
CA ASN A 228 7.36 0.02 34.51
C ASN A 228 7.25 0.65 33.11
N LEU A 229 7.20 1.98 33.06
CA LEU A 229 6.97 2.76 31.84
C LEU A 229 8.25 3.45 31.33
N PHE A 230 9.27 3.52 32.17
CA PHE A 230 10.58 4.11 31.88
C PHE A 230 11.62 2.99 31.72
N MET A 231 12.67 3.27 30.96
CA MET A 231 13.78 2.36 30.72
C MET A 231 15.05 2.91 31.33
#